data_AF-A0A7K7FC36-F1
#
_entry.id   AF-A0A7K7FC36-F1
#
_cell.length_a   1.000
_cell.length_b   1.000
_cell.length_c   1.000
_cell.angle_alpha   90.00
_cell.angle_beta   90.00
_cell.angle_gamma   90.00
#
_symmetry.space_group_name_H-M   'P 1'
#
loop_
_entity.id
_entity.type
_entity.pdbx_description
1 polymer ?
#
loop_
_entity_poly.entity_id
_entity_poly.type
_entity_poly.pdbx_seq_one_letter_code
_entity_poly.pdbx_strand_id
1 'polypeptide(L)'
;MAVLFSRIKGMFFLLFLPCFCFGQPAPPLLRFSIFLDPSNMVYLRWDHDEQEMMLFELQVHTTGWVAFGFSPHGELPGSDIVIGGVFPNGSIYFSVS
;
A
#
# COMPACT_ATOMS: atom_id res chain seq x y z
N MET A 1 -64.58 2.59 -21.90
CA MET A 1 -64.34 4.03 -22.05
C MET A 1 -63.22 4.43 -21.09
N ALA A 2 -62.08 4.82 -21.64
CA ALA A 2 -60.94 5.33 -20.88
C ALA A 2 -61.29 6.69 -20.24
N VAL A 3 -60.75 7.00 -19.06
CA VAL A 3 -59.96 8.22 -18.79
C VAL A 3 -59.08 7.97 -17.55
N LEU A 4 -57.79 8.19 -17.76
CA LEU A 4 -56.66 8.26 -16.84
C LEU A 4 -56.76 9.49 -15.93
N PHE A 5 -56.53 9.37 -14.61
CA PHE A 5 -55.79 10.38 -13.83
C PHE A 5 -55.16 9.73 -12.59
N SER A 6 -53.83 9.88 -12.51
CA SER A 6 -52.92 9.32 -11.53
C SER A 6 -53.27 9.70 -10.09
N ARG A 7 -53.51 8.71 -9.22
CA ARG A 7 -53.58 8.90 -7.77
C ARG A 7 -52.18 8.80 -7.18
N ILE A 8 -51.70 9.93 -6.66
CA ILE A 8 -50.55 10.05 -5.76
C ILE A 8 -50.65 8.98 -4.66
N LYS A 9 -49.78 7.97 -4.74
CA LYS A 9 -49.46 7.04 -3.65
C LYS A 9 -48.04 6.54 -3.89
N GLY A 10 -47.09 7.02 -3.10
CA GLY A 10 -45.74 6.52 -3.21
C GLY A 10 -44.76 7.26 -2.34
N MET A 11 -44.71 6.87 -1.07
CA MET A 11 -43.49 6.68 -0.30
C MET A 11 -42.51 7.85 -0.27
N PHE A 12 -42.47 8.55 0.86
CA PHE A 12 -41.35 9.42 1.23
C PHE A 12 -40.10 8.54 1.35
N PHE A 13 -39.34 8.38 0.26
CA PHE A 13 -38.08 7.65 0.24
C PHE A 13 -37.03 8.59 0.83
N LEU A 14 -36.93 8.60 2.16
CA LEU A 14 -35.74 9.08 2.85
C LEU A 14 -34.59 8.21 2.37
N LEU A 15 -33.83 8.73 1.40
CA LEU A 15 -32.49 8.24 1.07
C LEU A 15 -31.62 8.45 2.31
N PHE A 16 -31.71 7.54 3.27
CA PHE A 16 -30.58 7.27 4.15
C PHE A 16 -29.49 6.73 3.24
N LEU A 17 -28.64 7.60 2.69
CA LEU A 17 -27.32 7.17 2.27
C LEU A 17 -26.61 6.74 3.56
N PRO A 18 -26.36 5.44 3.79
CA PRO A 18 -25.37 5.11 4.79
C PRO A 18 -24.07 5.69 4.22
N CYS A 19 -23.45 6.67 4.90
CA CYS A 19 -22.03 6.83 4.73
C CYS A 19 -21.44 5.52 5.23
N PHE A 20 -21.27 4.55 4.33
CA PHE A 20 -20.24 3.56 4.47
C PHE A 20 -18.93 4.30 4.25
N CYS A 21 -18.61 5.14 5.22
CA CYS A 21 -17.27 5.51 5.57
C CYS A 21 -16.66 4.19 6.08
N PHE A 22 -16.34 3.25 5.17
CA PHE A 22 -15.55 2.07 5.49
C PHE A 22 -14.25 2.63 6.05
N GLY A 23 -14.10 2.57 7.38
CA GLY A 23 -12.86 2.94 8.03
C GLY A 23 -11.78 2.10 7.38
N GLN A 24 -10.89 2.73 6.63
CA GLN A 24 -9.70 2.04 6.14
C GLN A 24 -9.00 1.49 7.39
N PRO A 25 -8.64 0.19 7.42
CA PRO A 25 -7.77 -0.32 8.45
C PRO A 25 -6.59 0.62 8.57
N ALA A 26 -6.28 1.07 9.79
CA ALA A 26 -5.10 1.88 10.00
C ALA A 26 -3.90 1.14 9.41
N PRO A 27 -2.96 1.84 8.73
CA PRO A 27 -1.76 1.21 8.22
C PRO A 27 -1.10 0.37 9.33
N PRO A 28 -0.53 -0.80 9.01
CA PRO A 28 0.16 -1.61 10.00
C PRO A 28 1.17 -0.75 10.78
N LEU A 29 1.06 -0.76 12.10
CA LEU A 29 2.02 -0.07 12.95
C LEU A 29 3.34 -0.85 12.90
N LEU A 30 4.32 -0.36 12.14
CA LEU A 30 5.64 -0.97 12.08
C LEU A 30 6.47 -0.57 13.30
N ARG A 31 6.72 -1.53 14.20
CA ARG A 31 7.40 -1.31 15.49
C ARG A 31 8.90 -1.02 15.36
N PHE A 32 9.55 -1.55 14.33
CA PHE A 32 11.00 -1.44 14.16
C PHE A 32 11.35 -0.50 13.01
N SER A 33 12.45 0.24 13.15
CA SER A 33 12.94 1.10 12.09
C SER A 33 14.43 1.42 12.20
N ILE A 34 15.06 1.71 11.07
CA ILE A 34 16.47 2.10 10.97
C ILE A 34 16.73 2.91 9.69
N PHE A 35 17.70 3.82 9.73
CA PHE A 35 18.29 4.39 8.51
C PHE A 35 19.46 3.51 8.05
N LEU A 36 19.44 3.09 6.79
CA LEU A 36 20.45 2.18 6.22
C LEU A 36 21.67 2.92 5.66
N ASP A 37 21.62 4.25 5.62
CA ASP A 37 22.67 5.11 5.09
C ASP A 37 23.01 6.26 6.06
N PRO A 38 24.26 6.76 6.06
CA PRO A 38 24.67 7.88 6.93
C PRO A 38 23.93 9.20 6.65
N SER A 39 23.36 9.36 5.45
CA SER A 39 22.63 10.55 5.03
C SER A 39 21.14 10.52 5.38
N ASN A 40 20.65 9.45 6.02
CA ASN A 40 19.26 9.26 6.38
C ASN A 40 18.28 9.37 5.19
N MET A 41 18.69 8.93 4.01
CA MET A 41 17.87 8.94 2.78
C MET A 41 17.20 7.59 2.49
N VAL A 42 17.59 6.53 3.18
CA VAL A 42 17.10 5.15 3.04
C VAL A 42 16.54 4.73 4.39
N TYR A 43 15.24 4.90 4.58
CA TYR A 43 14.55 4.59 5.82
C TYR A 43 13.80 3.28 5.71
N LEU A 44 14.23 2.29 6.51
CA LEU A 44 13.60 0.98 6.59
C LEU A 44 12.74 0.91 7.85
N ARG A 45 11.51 0.45 7.69
CA ARG A 45 10.62 0.09 8.80
C ARG A 45 10.15 -1.34 8.59
N TRP A 46 9.98 -2.06 9.68
CA TRP A 46 9.47 -3.42 9.60
C TRP A 46 8.72 -3.84 10.85
N ASP A 47 7.98 -4.92 10.68
CA ASP A 47 7.38 -5.67 11.75
C ASP A 47 7.21 -7.13 11.36
N HIS A 48 6.82 -7.97 12.31
CA HIS A 48 6.40 -9.33 12.06
C HIS A 48 5.15 -9.67 12.88
N ASP A 49 4.34 -10.58 12.36
CA ASP A 49 3.21 -11.14 13.10
C ASP A 49 3.61 -12.40 13.90
N GLU A 50 2.61 -13.02 14.52
CA GLU A 50 2.76 -14.27 15.28
C GLU A 50 2.96 -15.49 14.37
N GLN A 51 2.70 -15.36 13.07
CA GLN A 51 2.89 -16.41 12.06
C GLN A 51 4.23 -16.29 11.34
N GLU A 52 5.17 -15.51 11.90
CA GLU A 52 6.51 -15.26 11.35
C GLU A 52 6.51 -14.56 9.98
N MET A 53 5.40 -13.92 9.58
CA MET A 53 5.37 -13.10 8.38
C MET A 53 5.97 -11.75 8.68
N MET A 54 7.01 -11.37 7.93
CA MET A 54 7.64 -10.06 8.05
C MET A 54 7.07 -9.08 7.03
N LEU A 55 6.69 -7.89 7.50
CA LEU A 55 6.27 -6.77 6.66
C LEU A 55 7.37 -5.71 6.66
N PHE A 56 7.79 -5.30 5.47
CA PHE A 56 8.79 -4.25 5.28
C PHE A 56 8.19 -3.06 4.55
N GLU A 57 8.55 -1.86 5.00
CA GLU A 57 8.34 -0.60 4.31
C GLU A 57 9.69 0.08 4.11
N LEU A 58 10.08 0.25 2.86
CA LEU A 58 11.32 0.94 2.49
C LEU A 58 10.98 2.27 1.84
N GLN A 59 11.45 3.37 2.44
CA GLN A 59 11.31 4.71 1.91
C GLN A 59 12.67 5.21 1.44
N VAL A 60 12.77 5.56 0.15
CA VAL A 60 14.02 6.04 -0.45
C VAL A 60 13.76 7.29 -1.28
N HIS A 61 14.56 8.32 -1.06
CA HIS A 61 14.57 9.52 -1.89
C HIS A 61 15.40 9.28 -3.16
N THR A 62 14.78 8.76 -4.22
CA THR A 62 15.43 8.53 -5.53
C THR A 62 14.48 8.78 -6.70
N THR A 63 15.03 9.16 -7.85
CA THR A 63 14.30 9.26 -9.13
C THR A 63 14.46 8.03 -10.01
N GLY A 64 15.28 7.06 -9.58
CA GLY A 64 15.57 5.83 -10.31
C GLY A 64 14.93 4.62 -9.63
N TRP A 65 15.79 3.70 -9.18
CA TRP A 65 15.40 2.43 -8.61
C TRP A 65 16.14 2.14 -7.32
N VAL A 66 15.57 1.23 -6.53
CA VAL A 66 16.14 0.67 -5.33
C VAL A 66 15.97 -0.84 -5.37
N ALA A 67 16.98 -1.55 -4.85
CA ALA A 67 16.89 -2.97 -4.55
C ALA A 67 17.09 -3.17 -3.04
N PHE A 68 16.31 -4.07 -2.46
CA PHE A 68 16.37 -4.48 -1.06
C PHE A 68 16.23 -5.99 -1.00
N GLY A 69 16.92 -6.63 -0.06
CA GLY A 69 16.93 -8.08 0.00
C GLY A 69 17.78 -8.61 1.13
N PHE A 70 17.86 -9.93 1.17
CA PHE A 70 18.57 -10.68 2.20
C PHE A 70 19.62 -11.59 1.59
N SER A 71 20.78 -11.63 2.22
CA SER A 71 21.81 -12.63 1.97
C SER A 71 22.53 -13.02 3.25
N PRO A 72 23.20 -14.18 3.26
CA PRO A 72 23.95 -14.63 4.43
C PRO A 72 25.05 -13.67 4.88
N HIS A 73 25.71 -12.97 3.95
CA HIS A 73 26.83 -12.07 4.29
C HIS A 73 26.72 -10.64 3.74
N GLY A 74 25.57 -10.25 3.17
CA GLY A 74 25.28 -8.89 2.73
C GLY A 74 25.67 -8.58 1.27
N GLU A 75 26.23 -9.55 0.55
CA GLU A 75 26.48 -9.48 -0.89
C GLU A 75 25.21 -9.65 -1.72
N LEU A 76 25.20 -9.09 -2.93
CA LEU A 76 24.09 -9.23 -3.88
C LEU A 76 23.98 -10.61 -4.55
N PRO A 77 25.08 -11.26 -5.00
CA PRO A 77 24.96 -12.55 -5.66
C PRO A 77 24.33 -13.62 -4.75
N GLY A 78 23.29 -14.29 -5.25
CA GLY A 78 22.57 -15.31 -4.49
C GLY A 78 21.65 -14.77 -3.39
N SER A 79 21.39 -13.46 -3.36
CA SER A 79 20.38 -12.84 -2.50
C SER A 79 18.97 -13.10 -3.00
N ASP A 80 18.01 -13.16 -2.06
CA ASP A 80 16.59 -12.96 -2.35
C ASP A 80 16.34 -11.46 -2.40
N ILE A 81 15.91 -10.93 -3.55
CA ILE A 81 15.80 -9.48 -3.74
C ILE A 81 14.44 -9.06 -4.27
N VAL A 82 14.04 -7.88 -3.82
CA VAL A 82 12.97 -7.09 -4.41
C VAL A 82 13.56 -5.82 -5.02
N ILE A 83 13.13 -5.49 -6.23
CA ILE A 83 13.53 -4.30 -6.97
C ILE A 83 12.28 -3.47 -7.24
N GLY A 84 12.34 -2.18 -6.93
CA GLY A 84 11.29 -1.23 -7.24
C GLY A 84 11.85 0.09 -7.74
N GLY A 85 11.09 0.80 -8.56
CA GLY A 85 11.53 2.09 -9.09
C GLY A 85 10.47 2.81 -9.89
N VAL A 86 10.88 3.96 -10.41
CA VAL A 86 10.06 4.82 -11.28
C VAL A 86 10.78 4.96 -12.61
N PHE A 87 10.09 4.67 -13.71
CA PHE A 87 10.58 4.93 -15.06
C PHE A 87 10.62 6.43 -15.35
N PRO A 88 11.40 6.89 -16.34
CA PRO A 88 11.46 8.31 -16.71
C PRO A 88 10.11 8.94 -17.09
N ASN A 89 9.14 8.14 -17.51
CA ASN A 89 7.78 8.57 -17.82
C ASN A 89 6.85 8.66 -16.58
N GLY A 90 7.36 8.41 -15.38
CA GLY A 90 6.62 8.42 -14.13
C GLY A 90 5.89 7.12 -13.78
N SER A 91 5.93 6.09 -14.64
CA SER A 91 5.32 4.79 -14.31
C SER A 91 6.18 4.00 -13.33
N ILE A 92 5.55 3.27 -12.41
CA ILE A 92 6.22 2.46 -11.39
C ILE A 92 6.50 1.06 -11.91
N TYR A 93 7.55 0.42 -11.40
CA TYR A 93 7.78 -1.01 -11.59
C TYR A 93 8.24 -1.66 -10.30
N PHE A 94 7.96 -2.96 -10.21
CA PHE A 94 8.27 -3.80 -9.07
C PHE A 94 8.53 -5.23 -9.55
N SER A 95 9.59 -5.85 -9.08
CA SER A 95 9.96 -7.22 -9.39
C SER A 95 10.59 -7.89 -8.18
N VAL A 96 10.46 -9.21 -8.10
CA VAL A 96 11.18 -10.07 -7.16
C VAL A 96 12.10 -11.00 -7.95
N SER A 97 13.22 -11.39 -7.37
CA SER A 97 14.16 -12.37 -7.92
C SER A 97 14.62 -13.34 -6.85
#